data_AF-A0A1Q9T1P2-F1
#
_entry.id   AF-A0A1Q9T1P2-F1
#
_cell.length_a   1.000
_cell.length_b   1.000
_cell.length_c   1.000
_cell.angle_alpha   90.00
_cell.angle_beta   90.00
_cell.angle_gamma   90.00
#
_symmetry.space_group_name_H-M   'P 1'
#
loop_
_entity.id
_entity.type
_entity.pdbx_description
1 polymer ?
#
loop_
_entity_poly.entity_id
_entity_poly.type
_entity_poly.pdbx_seq_one_letter_code
_entity_poly.pdbx_strand_id
1 'polypeptide(L)'
;MRAHTRALAHAAALARELVAAPLTDRVVVHGDAHSLNVLQRPGSGYAFIDPDGFLCEREYDAGVALRDLMAELEALARSEPASAVRSWHRAQVGRVAARLGLDADRVEAWAFVERVCTGVWLHRLGFLEEGERWLRSAGLLTPG
;
A
#
# COMPACT_ATOMS: atom_id res chain seq x y z
N MET A 1 -17.46 -7.62 2.67
CA MET A 1 -16.90 -7.12 3.97
C MET A 1 -16.72 -8.15 5.10
N ARG A 2 -17.71 -8.94 5.55
CA ARG A 2 -17.52 -9.86 6.72
C ARG A 2 -16.37 -10.87 6.57
N ALA A 3 -15.99 -11.22 5.34
CA ALA A 3 -14.86 -12.11 5.06
C ALA A 3 -13.48 -11.49 5.38
N HIS A 4 -13.39 -10.16 5.53
CA HIS A 4 -12.12 -9.42 5.64
C HIS A 4 -11.89 -8.79 7.01
N THR A 5 -12.65 -9.20 8.04
CA THR A 5 -12.63 -8.57 9.37
C THR A 5 -11.23 -8.48 9.98
N ARG A 6 -10.37 -9.49 9.77
CA ARG A 6 -8.99 -9.46 10.26
C ARG A 6 -8.15 -8.37 9.58
N ALA A 7 -8.21 -8.29 8.25
CA ALA A 7 -7.50 -7.27 7.49
C ALA A 7 -7.99 -5.86 7.85
N LEU A 8 -9.30 -5.68 7.96
CA LEU A 8 -9.91 -4.40 8.38
C LEU A 8 -9.48 -4.00 9.80
N ALA A 9 -9.50 -4.94 10.75
CA ALA A 9 -9.07 -4.68 12.12
C ALA A 9 -7.57 -4.34 12.20
N HIS A 10 -6.74 -5.05 11.43
CA HIS A 10 -5.30 -4.79 11.37
C HIS A 10 -5.00 -3.41 10.76
N ALA A 11 -5.61 -3.07 9.63
CA ALA A 11 -5.47 -1.74 9.02
C ALA A 11 -5.93 -0.63 9.98
N ALA A 12 -7.04 -0.81 10.68
CA ALA A 12 -7.52 0.16 11.66
C ALA A 12 -6.56 0.33 12.86
N ALA A 13 -5.87 -0.74 13.28
CA ALA A 13 -4.84 -0.65 14.30
C ALA A 13 -3.62 0.14 13.79
N LEU A 14 -3.07 -0.23 12.63
CA LEU A 14 -1.95 0.45 11.99
C LEU A 14 -2.24 1.93 11.76
N ALA A 15 -3.41 2.27 11.22
CA ALA A 15 -3.80 3.67 10.98
C ALA A 15 -3.83 4.49 12.28
N ARG A 16 -4.31 3.91 13.38
CA ARG A 16 -4.27 4.58 14.70
C ARG A 16 -2.85 4.79 15.21
N GLU A 17 -1.98 3.81 15.05
CA GLU A 17 -0.57 3.90 15.45
C GLU A 17 0.17 4.96 14.65
N LEU A 18 0.00 4.97 13.33
CA LEU A 18 0.57 5.96 12.41
C LEU A 18 0.18 7.40 12.79
N VAL A 19 -1.09 7.62 13.14
CA VAL A 19 -1.61 8.94 13.55
C VAL A 19 -1.22 9.32 14.98
N ALA A 20 -1.13 8.36 15.91
CA ALA A 20 -0.82 8.62 17.30
C ALA A 20 0.63 9.10 17.51
N ALA A 21 1.54 8.65 16.65
CA ALA A 21 2.94 9.04 16.69
C ALA A 21 3.46 9.28 15.28
N PRO A 22 3.16 10.39 14.60
CA PRO A 22 3.69 10.64 13.27
C PRO A 22 5.20 10.95 13.34
N LEU A 23 5.94 10.58 12.30
CA LEU A 23 7.31 11.03 12.10
C LEU A 23 7.34 12.56 11.92
N THR A 24 8.46 13.17 12.32
CA THR A 24 8.65 14.63 12.23
C THR A 24 9.00 15.10 10.82
N ASP A 25 9.61 14.23 10.01
CA ASP A 25 9.96 14.52 8.60
C ASP A 25 8.72 14.34 7.71
N ARG A 26 7.86 15.37 7.71
CA ARG A 26 6.64 15.40 6.90
C ARG A 26 6.80 16.31 5.69
N VAL A 27 6.32 15.84 4.56
CA VAL A 27 6.35 16.53 3.27
C VAL A 27 4.95 16.58 2.67
N VAL A 28 4.77 17.43 1.65
CA VAL A 28 3.58 17.32 0.81
C VAL A 28 3.77 16.09 -0.08
N VAL A 29 3.01 15.05 0.21
CA VAL A 29 3.00 13.81 -0.56
C VAL A 29 2.11 13.97 -1.79
N HIS A 30 2.37 13.16 -2.82
CA HIS A 30 1.49 13.04 -3.98
C HIS A 30 0.11 12.54 -3.53
N GLY A 31 0.07 11.56 -2.62
CA GLY A 31 -1.17 11.01 -2.07
C GLY A 31 -1.70 9.82 -2.86
N ASP A 32 -1.43 9.77 -4.17
CA ASP A 32 -1.79 8.65 -5.04
C ASP A 32 -0.67 8.26 -6.02
N ALA A 33 0.56 8.09 -5.50
CA ALA A 33 1.77 7.79 -6.28
C ALA A 33 1.83 6.36 -6.87
N HIS A 34 0.73 5.87 -7.42
CA HIS A 34 0.60 4.52 -7.97
C HIS A 34 1.06 4.45 -9.44
N SER A 35 1.32 3.24 -9.95
CA SER A 35 1.93 3.01 -11.27
C SER A 35 1.14 3.62 -12.44
N LEU A 36 -0.19 3.67 -12.35
CA LEU A 36 -1.04 4.27 -13.40
C LEU A 36 -0.99 5.82 -13.43
N ASN A 37 -0.43 6.44 -12.39
CA ASN A 37 -0.21 7.89 -12.30
C ASN A 37 1.22 8.27 -12.68
N VAL A 38 2.00 7.33 -13.23
CA VAL A 38 3.37 7.59 -13.70
C VAL A 38 3.38 7.66 -15.22
N LEU A 39 3.79 8.80 -15.76
CA LEU A 39 4.01 8.99 -17.19
C LEU A 39 5.50 9.09 -17.52
N GLN A 40 5.93 8.40 -18.57
CA GLN A 40 7.24 8.61 -19.15
C GLN A 40 7.25 9.95 -19.89
N ARG A 41 8.21 10.83 -19.60
CA ARG A 41 8.31 12.09 -20.35
C ARG A 41 9.20 11.87 -21.57
N PRO A 42 8.83 12.41 -22.75
CA PRO A 42 9.68 12.35 -23.93
C PRO A 42 11.09 12.88 -23.62
N GLY A 43 12.11 12.06 -23.91
CA GLY A 43 13.52 12.42 -23.71
C GLY A 43 13.99 12.59 -22.26
N SER A 44 13.16 12.34 -21.24
CA SER A 44 13.58 12.53 -19.84
C SER A 44 12.72 11.77 -18.82
N GLY A 45 13.26 10.72 -18.19
CA GLY A 45 12.72 10.11 -16.96
C GLY A 45 11.19 9.91 -16.91
N TYR A 46 10.63 10.08 -15.72
CA TYR A 46 9.19 9.90 -15.43
C TYR A 46 8.65 11.08 -14.62
N ALA A 47 7.33 11.31 -14.69
CA ALA A 47 6.60 12.25 -13.86
C ALA A 47 5.36 11.58 -13.26
N PHE A 48 5.01 11.99 -12.04
CA PHE A 48 3.69 11.71 -11.49
C PHE A 48 2.65 12.73 -11.99
N ILE A 49 1.40 12.29 -12.10
CA ILE A 49 0.22 13.10 -12.43
C ILE A 49 -0.90 12.82 -11.43
N ASP A 50 -1.89 13.72 -11.39
CA ASP A 50 -3.11 13.59 -10.55
C ASP A 50 -2.85 13.48 -9.04
N PRO A 51 -2.20 14.50 -8.41
CA PRO A 51 -1.94 14.48 -6.98
C PRO A 51 -3.19 14.83 -6.16
N ASP A 52 -3.40 14.12 -5.06
CA ASP A 52 -4.29 14.57 -3.98
C ASP A 52 -3.67 15.73 -3.18
N GLY A 53 -2.36 15.65 -2.92
CA GLY A 53 -1.57 16.72 -2.31
C GLY A 53 -1.92 17.03 -0.85
N PHE A 54 -1.29 16.35 0.11
CA PHE A 54 -1.46 16.64 1.54
C PHE A 54 -0.18 16.43 2.36
N LEU A 55 -0.14 16.95 3.58
CA LEU A 55 1.03 16.82 4.46
C LEU A 55 1.06 15.43 5.12
N CYS A 56 2.07 14.62 4.82
CA CYS A 56 2.23 13.27 5.39
C CYS A 56 3.71 12.91 5.57
N GLU A 57 3.96 11.74 6.15
CA GLU A 57 5.29 11.10 6.18
C GLU A 57 5.70 10.73 4.74
N ARG A 58 7.00 10.77 4.44
CA ARG A 58 7.53 10.40 3.11
C ARG A 58 7.23 8.94 2.76
N GLU A 59 7.10 8.11 3.79
CA GLU A 59 6.77 6.69 3.74
C GLU A 59 5.40 6.42 3.14
N TYR A 60 4.48 7.40 3.19
CA TYR A 60 3.14 7.25 2.62
C TYR A 60 3.18 6.97 1.12
N ASP A 61 3.86 7.82 0.33
CA ASP A 61 3.91 7.64 -1.13
C ASP A 61 4.67 6.37 -1.53
N ALA A 62 5.71 5.99 -0.77
CA ALA A 62 6.38 4.70 -0.95
C ALA A 62 5.43 3.52 -0.67
N GLY A 63 4.57 3.66 0.34
CA GLY A 63 3.52 2.70 0.67
C GLY A 63 2.48 2.58 -0.45
N VAL A 64 2.02 3.71 -1.01
CA VAL A 64 1.09 3.74 -2.15
C VAL A 64 1.71 3.05 -3.39
N ALA A 65 2.99 3.29 -3.69
CA ALA A 65 3.65 2.59 -4.78
C ALA A 65 3.71 1.06 -4.57
N LEU A 66 3.86 0.60 -3.32
CA LEU A 66 3.91 -0.82 -2.98
C LEU A 66 2.52 -1.47 -2.82
N ARG A 67 1.46 -0.66 -2.60
CA ARG A 67 0.07 -1.12 -2.60
C ARG A 67 -0.27 -1.85 -3.90
N ASP A 68 0.25 -1.37 -5.03
CA ASP A 68 -0.01 -1.84 -6.40
C ASP A 68 0.47 -3.28 -6.71
N LEU A 69 1.30 -3.90 -5.86
CA LEU A 69 1.85 -5.25 -6.08
C LEU A 69 0.82 -6.40 -5.98
N MET A 70 -0.47 -6.10 -6.17
CA MET A 70 -1.58 -7.05 -6.03
C MET A 70 -1.45 -8.24 -6.98
N ALA A 71 -1.07 -8.01 -8.23
CA ALA A 71 -0.94 -9.07 -9.24
C ALA A 71 0.18 -10.06 -8.89
N GLU A 72 1.30 -9.56 -8.38
CA GLU A 72 2.45 -10.34 -7.92
C GLU A 72 2.09 -11.16 -6.68
N LEU A 73 1.38 -10.56 -5.72
CA LEU A 73 0.90 -11.26 -4.52
C LEU A 73 -0.05 -12.39 -4.88
N GLU A 74 -1.01 -12.14 -5.78
CA GLU A 74 -1.94 -13.14 -6.29
C GLU A 74 -1.22 -14.26 -7.05
N ALA A 75 -0.19 -13.92 -7.83
CA ALA A 75 0.62 -14.89 -8.54
C ALA A 75 1.37 -15.82 -7.59
N LEU A 76 2.01 -15.25 -6.58
CA LEU A 76 2.77 -16.00 -5.59
C LEU A 76 1.86 -16.89 -4.72
N ALA A 77 0.70 -16.37 -4.32
CA ALA A 77 -0.25 -17.11 -3.49
C ALA A 77 -0.86 -18.35 -4.16
N ARG A 78 -0.72 -18.52 -5.50
CA ARG A 78 -1.15 -19.73 -6.20
C ARG A 78 -0.24 -20.93 -5.98
N SER A 79 1.04 -20.70 -5.66
CA SER A 79 2.04 -21.76 -5.53
C SER A 79 2.77 -21.78 -4.19
N GLU A 80 2.72 -20.68 -3.44
CA GLU A 80 3.48 -20.51 -2.21
C GLU A 80 2.61 -20.42 -0.96
N PRO A 81 3.11 -20.85 0.21
CA PRO A 81 2.42 -20.64 1.48
C PRO A 81 2.34 -19.16 1.84
N ALA A 82 1.33 -18.78 2.65
CA ALA A 82 1.11 -17.39 3.05
C ALA A 82 2.33 -16.73 3.73
N SER A 83 3.15 -17.50 4.45
CA SER A 83 4.40 -17.01 5.04
C SER A 83 5.44 -16.57 4.00
N ALA A 84 5.55 -17.30 2.88
CA ALA A 84 6.44 -16.95 1.78
C ALA A 84 5.93 -15.70 1.05
N VAL A 85 4.62 -15.57 0.86
CA VAL A 85 4.00 -14.36 0.28
C VAL A 85 4.31 -13.12 1.11
N ARG A 86 4.12 -13.20 2.43
CA ARG A 86 4.46 -12.10 3.36
C ARG A 86 5.94 -11.77 3.35
N SER A 87 6.79 -12.80 3.38
CA SER A 87 8.26 -12.62 3.36
C SER A 87 8.73 -11.93 2.08
N TRP A 88 8.14 -12.30 0.94
CA TRP A 88 8.43 -11.68 -0.35
C TRP A 88 8.00 -10.21 -0.39
N HIS A 89 6.79 -9.88 0.10
CA HIS A 89 6.31 -8.50 0.19
C HIS A 89 7.22 -7.65 1.08
N ARG A 90 7.56 -8.18 2.28
CA ARG A 90 8.48 -7.53 3.21
C ARG A 90 9.84 -7.26 2.59
N ALA A 91 10.33 -8.18 1.74
CA ALA A 91 11.58 -7.96 1.00
C ALA A 91 11.45 -6.82 -0.03
N GLN A 92 10.31 -6.64 -0.70
CA GLN A 92 10.10 -5.50 -1.60
C GLN A 92 10.03 -4.18 -0.82
N VAL A 93 9.32 -4.16 0.31
CA VAL A 93 9.30 -3.01 1.22
C VAL A 93 10.72 -2.63 1.63
N GLY A 94 11.51 -3.60 2.11
CA GLY A 94 12.88 -3.35 2.55
C GLY A 94 13.77 -2.77 1.44
N ARG A 95 13.62 -3.24 0.19
CA ARG A 95 14.36 -2.70 -0.97
C ARG A 95 13.97 -1.26 -1.28
N VAL A 96 12.67 -0.94 -1.28
CA VAL A 96 12.18 0.42 -1.52
C VAL A 96 12.61 1.36 -0.40
N ALA A 97 12.41 0.97 0.85
CA ALA A 97 12.79 1.74 2.02
C ALA A 97 14.30 2.03 2.05
N ALA A 98 15.14 1.01 1.80
CA ALA A 98 16.58 1.19 1.74
C ALA A 98 17.01 2.13 0.60
N ARG A 99 16.37 2.04 -0.57
CA ARG A 99 16.68 2.92 -1.71
C ARG A 99 16.30 4.37 -1.46
N LEU A 100 15.24 4.62 -0.69
CA LEU A 100 14.72 5.97 -0.42
C LEU A 100 15.18 6.55 0.92
N GLY A 101 15.90 5.77 1.73
CA GLY A 101 16.32 6.15 3.08
C GLY A 101 15.12 6.34 4.02
N LEU A 102 14.17 5.42 3.98
CA LEU A 102 12.90 5.49 4.71
C LEU A 102 12.79 4.38 5.77
N ASP A 103 11.88 4.55 6.73
CA ASP A 103 11.55 3.52 7.70
C ASP A 103 10.69 2.40 7.05
N ALA A 104 11.22 1.17 7.04
CA ALA A 104 10.57 0.05 6.36
C ALA A 104 9.25 -0.38 7.03
N ASP A 105 9.14 -0.27 8.36
CA ASP A 105 7.92 -0.65 9.08
C ASP A 105 6.80 0.34 8.80
N ARG A 106 7.14 1.63 8.73
CA ARG A 106 6.22 2.68 8.31
C ARG A 106 5.75 2.54 6.88
N VAL A 107 6.67 2.26 5.94
CA VAL A 107 6.31 2.01 4.54
C VAL A 107 5.37 0.81 4.43
N GLU A 108 5.64 -0.29 5.15
CA GLU A 108 4.75 -1.46 5.15
C GLU A 108 3.38 -1.14 5.75
N ALA A 109 3.34 -0.40 6.85
CA ALA A 109 2.10 0.01 7.49
C ALA A 109 1.22 0.86 6.55
N TRP A 110 1.81 1.88 5.90
CA TRP A 110 1.09 2.70 4.92
C TRP A 110 0.63 1.87 3.72
N ALA A 111 1.48 1.00 3.17
CA ALA A 111 1.09 0.12 2.05
C ALA A 111 -0.11 -0.76 2.41
N PHE A 112 -0.15 -1.30 3.64
CA PHE A 112 -1.27 -2.14 4.09
C PHE A 112 -2.55 -1.33 4.30
N VAL A 113 -2.46 -0.18 4.99
CA VAL A 113 -3.60 0.72 5.23
C VAL A 113 -4.20 1.16 3.90
N GLU A 114 -3.37 1.65 2.97
CA GLU A 114 -3.83 2.15 1.68
C GLU A 114 -4.46 1.06 0.80
N ARG A 115 -3.95 -0.17 0.87
CA ARG A 115 -4.54 -1.33 0.20
C ARG A 115 -5.97 -1.59 0.69
N VAL A 116 -6.18 -1.55 2.00
CA VAL A 116 -7.51 -1.74 2.60
C VAL A 116 -8.43 -0.54 2.31
N CYS A 117 -7.93 0.69 2.45
CA CYS A 117 -8.68 1.92 2.14
C CYS A 117 -9.19 1.91 0.70
N THR A 118 -8.35 1.54 -0.27
CA THR A 118 -8.75 1.41 -1.68
C THR A 118 -9.88 0.42 -1.86
N GLY A 119 -9.78 -0.76 -1.24
CA GLY A 119 -10.82 -1.78 -1.31
C GLY A 119 -12.15 -1.31 -0.72
N VAL A 120 -12.13 -0.62 0.42
CA VAL A 120 -13.32 -0.04 1.07
C VAL A 120 -13.91 1.10 0.22
N TRP A 121 -13.06 1.96 -0.34
CA TRP A 121 -13.47 3.09 -1.16
C TRP A 121 -14.16 2.65 -2.46
N LEU A 122 -13.57 1.68 -3.16
CA LEU A 122 -14.16 1.09 -4.36
C LEU A 122 -15.51 0.42 -4.07
N HIS A 123 -15.63 -0.28 -2.93
CA HIS A 123 -16.92 -0.81 -2.47
C HIS A 123 -17.97 0.29 -2.31
N ARG A 124 -17.60 1.41 -1.69
CA ARG A 124 -18.49 2.57 -1.49
C ARG A 124 -18.92 3.21 -2.81
N LEU A 125 -18.08 3.16 -3.83
CA LEU A 125 -18.39 3.66 -5.18
C LEU A 125 -19.18 2.66 -6.03
N GLY A 126 -19.40 1.43 -5.56
CA GLY A 126 -20.14 0.39 -6.28
C GLY A 126 -19.25 -0.53 -7.16
N PHE A 127 -17.93 -0.34 -7.14
CA PHE A 127 -16.95 -1.22 -7.80
C PHE A 127 -16.66 -2.44 -6.92
N LEU A 128 -17.68 -3.30 -6.76
CA LEU A 128 -17.68 -4.37 -5.75
C LEU A 128 -16.62 -5.43 -6.02
N GLU A 129 -16.43 -5.85 -7.28
CA GLU A 129 -15.49 -6.91 -7.63
C GLU A 129 -14.04 -6.45 -7.45
N GLU A 130 -13.73 -5.24 -7.93
CA GLU A 130 -12.45 -4.58 -7.78
C GLU A 130 -12.13 -4.34 -6.31
N GLY A 131 -13.09 -3.79 -5.56
CA GLY A 131 -12.95 -3.58 -4.12
C GLY A 131 -12.68 -4.88 -3.36
N GLU A 132 -13.39 -5.97 -3.69
CA GLU A 132 -13.15 -7.28 -3.09
C GLU A 132 -11.79 -7.87 -3.46
N ARG A 133 -11.26 -7.59 -4.66
CA ARG A 133 -9.90 -8.01 -5.05
C ARG A 133 -8.83 -7.34 -4.18
N TRP A 134 -8.96 -6.04 -3.95
CA TRP A 134 -8.09 -5.28 -3.04
C TRP A 134 -8.12 -5.83 -1.60
N LEU A 135 -9.32 -6.12 -1.08
CA LEU A 135 -9.45 -6.67 0.26
C LEU A 135 -8.89 -8.11 0.38
N ARG A 136 -9.07 -8.95 -0.65
CA ARG A 136 -8.46 -10.29 -0.70
C ARG A 136 -6.93 -10.22 -0.69
N SER A 137 -6.33 -9.30 -1.45
CA SER A 137 -4.87 -9.17 -1.47
C SER A 137 -4.30 -8.64 -0.15
N ALA A 138 -5.03 -7.78 0.57
CA ALA A 138 -4.70 -7.44 1.97
C ALA A 138 -4.76 -8.66 2.90
N GLY A 139 -5.72 -9.58 2.66
CA GLY A 139 -5.82 -10.85 3.37
C GLY A 139 -4.57 -11.72 3.28
N LEU A 140 -3.88 -11.73 2.13
CA LEU A 140 -2.62 -12.46 1.94
C LEU A 140 -1.50 -11.96 2.84
N LEU A 141 -1.56 -10.67 3.21
CA LEU A 141 -0.54 -9.99 4.01
C LEU A 141 -0.91 -9.85 5.48
N THR A 142 -2.14 -10.18 5.85
CA THR A 142 -2.60 -10.08 7.24
C THR A 142 -1.79 -11.04 8.12
N PRO A 143 -1.25 -10.59 9.28
CA PRO A 143 -0.54 -11.45 10.22
C PRO A 143 -1.39 -12.64 10.67
N GLY A 144 -0.70 -13.78 10.91
CA GLY A 144 -1.28 -15.07 11.30
C GLY A 144 -2.01 -15.04 12.64
#